data_AF-A0ABD0Z4J2-F1
#
_entry.id   AF-A0ABD0Z4J2-F1
#
_cell.length_a   1.000
_cell.length_b   1.000
_cell.length_c   1.000
_cell.angle_alpha   90.00
_cell.angle_beta   90.00
_cell.angle_gamma   90.00
#
_symmetry.space_group_name_H-M   'P 1'
#
loop_
_entity.id
_entity.type
_entity.pdbx_description
1 polymer ?
#
loop_
_entity_poly.entity_id
_entity_poly.type
_entity_poly.pdbx_seq_one_letter_code
_entity_poly.pdbx_strand_id
1 'polypeptide(L)'
;MNEIVTLWEKKIGKSLEKIYMSEEHIFKSIQESPVPFNVLLSINHAVFVKGDQTNFTIEHSFGFEASELYPDVKYTSIDEYLSHFV
;
A
#
# COMPACT_ATOMS: atom_id res chain seq x y z
N MET A 1 -0.68 -5.49 -1.18
CA MET A 1 -1.56 -5.15 -2.33
C MET A 1 -2.51 -6.29 -2.70
N ASN A 2 -2.02 -7.50 -2.99
CA ASN A 2 -2.89 -8.62 -3.44
C ASN A 2 -4.08 -8.90 -2.51
N GLU A 3 -3.87 -8.93 -1.20
CA GLU A 3 -4.95 -9.15 -0.21
C GLU A 3 -6.02 -8.04 -0.25
N ILE A 4 -5.62 -6.78 -0.43
CA ILE A 4 -6.53 -5.65 -0.57
C ILE A 4 -7.36 -5.79 -1.86
N VAL A 5 -6.75 -6.20 -2.97
CA VAL A 5 -7.47 -6.45 -4.22
C VAL A 5 -8.47 -7.58 -4.06
N THR A 6 -8.08 -8.71 -3.44
CA THR A 6 -8.98 -9.82 -3.16
C THR A 6 -10.17 -9.39 -2.29
N LEU A 7 -9.91 -8.59 -1.25
CA LEU A 7 -10.95 -8.04 -0.39
C LEU A 7 -11.91 -7.12 -1.16
N TRP A 8 -11.35 -6.27 -2.03
CA TRP A 8 -12.13 -5.38 -2.86
C TRP A 8 -13.01 -6.12 -3.87
N GLU A 9 -12.45 -7.10 -4.60
CA GLU A 9 -13.17 -7.98 -5.53
C GLU A 9 -14.36 -8.68 -4.87
N LYS A 10 -14.17 -9.15 -3.63
CA LYS A 10 -15.25 -9.75 -2.82
C LYS A 10 -16.37 -8.74 -2.54
N LYS A 11 -16.04 -7.48 -2.22
CA LYS A 11 -17.05 -6.45 -1.92
C LYS A 11 -17.84 -6.03 -3.15
N ILE A 12 -17.17 -5.84 -4.28
CA ILE A 12 -17.82 -5.40 -5.52
C ILE A 12 -18.46 -6.55 -6.31
N GLY A 13 -18.31 -7.80 -5.87
CA GLY A 13 -18.90 -8.98 -6.49
C GLY A 13 -18.37 -9.30 -7.90
N LYS A 14 -17.20 -8.76 -8.27
CA LYS A 14 -16.60 -8.98 -9.59
C LYS A 14 -15.08 -9.14 -9.47
N SER A 15 -14.53 -9.97 -10.36
CA SER A 15 -13.09 -10.04 -10.57
C SER A 15 -12.61 -8.88 -11.42
N LEU A 16 -11.48 -8.31 -11.03
CA LEU A 16 -10.73 -7.31 -11.77
C LEU A 16 -9.67 -7.99 -12.64
N GLU A 17 -9.46 -7.43 -13.81
CA GLU A 17 -8.29 -7.73 -14.63
C GLU A 17 -7.03 -7.26 -13.88
N LYS A 18 -6.02 -8.13 -13.79
CA LYS A 18 -4.78 -7.88 -13.05
C LYS A 18 -3.63 -7.82 -14.04
N ILE A 19 -2.96 -6.69 -14.10
CA ILE A 19 -1.72 -6.52 -14.87
C ILE A 19 -0.57 -6.47 -13.87
N TYR A 20 0.40 -7.35 -14.06
CA TYR A 20 1.63 -7.37 -13.26
C TYR A 20 2.73 -6.66 -14.03
N MET A 21 3.44 -5.76 -13.35
CA MET A 21 4.56 -5.01 -13.92
C MET A 21 5.86 -5.40 -13.24
N SER A 22 6.94 -5.53 -14.00
CA SER A 22 8.28 -5.70 -13.43
C SER A 22 8.78 -4.39 -12.83
N GLU A 23 9.69 -4.50 -11.86
CA GLU A 23 10.33 -3.32 -11.26
C GLU A 23 11.05 -2.45 -12.30
N GLU A 24 11.66 -3.06 -13.32
CA GLU A 24 12.31 -2.36 -14.44
C GLU A 24 11.33 -1.47 -15.23
N HIS A 25 10.12 -1.97 -15.52
CA HIS A 25 9.10 -1.17 -16.20
C HIS A 25 8.69 0.03 -15.35
N ILE A 26 8.57 -0.15 -14.04
CA ILE A 26 8.23 0.95 -13.10
C ILE A 26 9.33 2.01 -13.10
N PHE A 27 10.60 1.62 -13.06
CA PHE A 27 11.71 2.56 -13.14
C PHE A 27 11.71 3.38 -14.43
N LYS A 28 11.48 2.73 -15.56
CA LYS A 28 11.34 3.42 -16.84
C LYS A 28 10.20 4.44 -16.80
N SER A 29 9.03 4.04 -16.28
CA SER A 29 7.89 4.96 -16.11
C SER A 29 8.21 6.15 -15.20
N ILE A 30 8.97 5.96 -14.12
CA ILE A 30 9.41 7.05 -13.24
C ILE A 30 10.28 8.05 -14.01
N GLN A 31 11.25 7.56 -14.78
CA GLN A 31 12.19 8.41 -15.54
C GLN A 31 11.50 9.21 -16.65
N GLU A 32 10.50 8.61 -17.31
CA GLU A 32 9.80 9.21 -18.45
C GLU A 32 8.63 10.12 -18.03
N SER A 33 8.13 10.00 -16.79
CA SER A 33 6.99 10.78 -16.31
C SER A 33 7.37 12.22 -15.91
N PRO A 34 6.53 13.22 -16.22
CA PRO A 34 6.77 14.59 -15.77
C PRO A 34 6.47 14.77 -14.28
N VAL A 35 6.96 15.86 -13.69
CA VAL A 35 6.55 16.29 -12.35
C VAL A 35 5.07 16.71 -12.38
N PRO A 36 4.24 16.29 -11.40
CA PRO A 36 4.58 15.55 -10.17
C PRO A 36 4.43 14.02 -10.26
N PHE A 37 4.09 13.46 -11.42
CA PHE A 37 3.78 12.03 -11.57
C PHE A 37 4.97 11.11 -11.30
N ASN A 38 6.18 11.51 -11.67
CA ASN A 38 7.40 10.75 -11.33
C ASN A 38 7.57 10.59 -9.81
N VAL A 39 7.25 11.62 -9.02
CA VAL A 39 7.31 11.57 -7.55
C VAL A 39 6.29 10.58 -7.01
N LEU A 40 5.04 10.62 -7.51
CA LEU A 40 4.00 9.68 -7.09
C LEU A 40 4.37 8.23 -7.43
N LEU A 41 4.91 7.99 -8.62
CA LEU A 41 5.39 6.66 -9.03
C LEU A 41 6.56 6.18 -8.17
N SER A 42 7.46 7.10 -7.78
CA SER A 42 8.59 6.78 -6.90
C SER A 42 8.12 6.39 -5.49
N ILE A 43 7.12 7.10 -4.94
CA ILE A 43 6.50 6.75 -3.66
C ILE A 43 5.82 5.37 -3.75
N ASN A 44 5.07 5.11 -4.82
CA ASN A 44 4.41 3.82 -5.04
C ASN A 44 5.43 2.67 -5.17
N HIS A 45 6.57 2.92 -5.81
CA HIS A 45 7.66 1.94 -5.90
C HIS A 45 8.25 1.62 -4.53
N ALA A 46 8.57 2.64 -3.72
CA ALA A 46 9.05 2.47 -2.35
C ALA A 46 8.07 1.65 -1.49
N VAL A 47 6.77 1.96 -1.57
CA VAL A 47 5.73 1.29 -0.77
C VAL A 47 5.43 -0.13 -1.27
N PHE A 48 5.15 -0.31 -2.57
CA PHE A 48 4.59 -1.57 -3.08
C PHE A 48 5.60 -2.54 -3.68
N VAL A 49 6.83 -2.08 -3.98
CA VAL A 49 7.89 -2.93 -4.54
C VAL A 49 9.01 -3.14 -3.52
N LYS A 50 9.55 -2.07 -2.93
CA LYS A 50 10.57 -2.20 -1.88
C LYS A 50 10.01 -2.60 -0.52
N GLY A 51 8.75 -2.27 -0.26
CA GLY A 51 8.09 -2.60 1.00
C GLY A 51 8.56 -1.74 2.16
N ASP A 52 8.96 -0.49 1.90
CA ASP A 52 9.62 0.39 2.89
C ASP A 52 8.79 0.70 4.15
N GLN A 53 7.50 0.34 4.16
CA GLN A 53 6.66 0.44 5.36
C GLN A 53 6.83 -0.74 6.33
N THR A 54 7.30 -1.91 5.86
CA THR A 54 7.30 -3.16 6.64
C THR A 54 8.54 -4.04 6.39
N ASN A 55 9.52 -3.58 5.60
CA ASN A 55 10.74 -4.33 5.30
C ASN A 55 11.82 -4.23 6.38
N PHE A 56 11.49 -3.67 7.54
CA PHE A 56 12.36 -3.52 8.69
C PHE A 56 11.60 -3.88 9.98
N THR A 57 12.33 -4.03 11.09
CA THR A 57 11.76 -4.24 12.42
C THR A 57 11.91 -2.96 13.25
N ILE A 58 10.88 -2.60 14.00
CA ILE A 58 10.92 -1.43 14.89
C ILE A 58 11.84 -1.73 16.07
N GLU A 59 12.93 -0.97 16.21
CA GLU A 59 13.80 -1.08 17.38
C GLU A 59 13.30 -0.18 18.51
N HIS A 60 13.12 -0.77 19.70
CA HIS A 60 12.70 -0.04 20.91
C HIS A 60 13.65 1.09 21.34
N SER A 61 14.88 1.13 20.80
CA SER A 61 15.86 2.18 21.07
C SER A 61 15.45 3.53 20.50
N PHE A 62 14.65 3.56 19.43
CA PHE A 62 14.25 4.80 18.74
C PHE A 62 12.80 4.83 18.25
N GLY A 63 12.07 3.71 18.25
CA GLY A 63 10.73 3.60 17.71
C GLY A 63 9.77 2.80 18.61
N PHE A 64 8.49 3.10 18.48
CA PHE A 64 7.40 2.39 19.15
C PHE A 64 6.25 2.15 18.18
N GLU A 65 5.51 1.06 18.39
CA GLU A 65 4.31 0.73 17.62
C GLU A 65 3.08 1.36 18.27
N ALA A 66 2.35 2.20 17.53
CA ALA A 66 1.24 2.97 18.08
C ALA A 66 0.09 2.07 18.55
N SER A 67 -0.17 0.95 17.86
CA SER A 67 -1.21 0.01 18.25
C SER A 67 -0.90 -0.72 19.57
N GLU A 68 0.37 -0.89 19.93
CA GLU A 68 0.79 -1.43 21.23
C GLU A 68 0.71 -0.38 22.34
N LEU A 69 1.05 0.88 22.03
CA LEU A 69 1.00 1.98 23.00
C LEU A 69 -0.43 2.42 23.36
N TYR A 70 -1.35 2.36 22.40
CA TYR A 70 -2.71 2.86 22.55
C TYR A 70 -3.74 1.78 22.16
N PRO A 71 -3.80 0.65 22.88
CA PRO A 71 -4.65 -0.49 22.53
C PRO A 71 -6.15 -0.17 22.61
N ASP A 72 -6.53 0.87 23.37
CA ASP A 72 -7.91 1.29 23.53
C ASP A 72 -8.43 2.11 22.33
N VAL A 73 -7.54 2.59 21.45
CA VAL A 73 -7.93 3.37 20.27
C VAL A 73 -8.50 2.43 19.21
N LYS A 74 -9.80 2.58 18.94
CA LYS A 74 -10.48 1.86 17.87
C LYS A 74 -10.18 2.52 16.52
N TYR A 75 -9.31 1.91 15.74
CA TYR A 75 -9.06 2.32 14.36
C TYR A 75 -10.06 1.68 13.40
N THR A 76 -10.39 2.37 12.31
CA THR A 76 -11.18 1.82 11.21
C THR A 76 -10.33 0.81 10.43
N SER A 77 -10.81 -0.42 10.30
CA SER A 77 -10.14 -1.45 9.50
C SER A 77 -10.24 -1.16 7.99
N ILE A 78 -9.38 -1.79 7.19
CA ILE A 78 -9.46 -1.69 5.71
C ILE A 78 -10.81 -2.24 5.20
N ASP A 79 -11.32 -3.31 5.82
CA ASP A 79 -12.61 -3.91 5.44
C ASP A 79 -13.78 -2.94 5.67
N GLU A 80 -13.82 -2.29 6.82
CA GLU A 80 -14.81 -1.25 7.12
C GLU A 80 -14.66 -0.06 6.18
N TYR A 81 -13.42 0.45 6.01
CA TYR A 81 -13.16 1.61 5.17
C TYR A 81 -13.60 1.40 3.71
N LEU A 82 -13.26 0.25 3.12
CA LEU A 82 -13.67 -0.07 1.75
C LEU A 82 -15.18 -0.18 1.59
N SER A 83 -15.92 -0.53 2.65
CA SER A 83 -17.39 -0.62 2.60
C SER A 83 -18.07 0.73 2.34
N HIS A 84 -17.38 1.86 2.53
CA HIS A 84 -17.92 3.18 2.21
C HIS A 84 -18.01 3.49 0.71
N PHE A 85 -17.38 2.68 -0.14
CA PHE A 85 -17.27 2.90 -1.59
C PHE A 85 -18.10 1.93 -2.43
N VAL A 86 -18.87 1.05 -1.78
CA VAL A 86 -19.66 -0.02 -2.41
C VAL A 86 -21.13 0.18 -2.13
#